data_AF-A0A2D5GT96-F1
#
_entry.id   AF-A0A2D5GT96-F1
#
_cell.length_a   1.000
_cell.length_b   1.000
_cell.length_c   1.000
_cell.angle_alpha   90.00
_cell.angle_beta   90.00
_cell.angle_gamma   90.00
#
_symmetry.space_group_name_H-M   'P 1'
#
loop_
_entity.id
_entity.type
_entity.pdbx_description
1 polymer ?
#
loop_
_entity_poly.entity_id
_entity_poly.type
_entity_poly.pdbx_seq_one_letter_code
_entity_poly.pdbx_strand_id
1 'polypeptide(L)' 'KGNHTVTGLKSEHSLYSPELATYEEGDQFPHETALGFIRIHGLAQQTQARQQLLKGEPSSKPTRIMPPSQSDKS' A
#
# COMPACT_ATOMS: atom_id res chain seq x y z
N LYS A 1 -11.36 -31.15 16.29
CA LYS A 1 -12.14 -31.01 15.04
C LYS A 1 -13.03 -29.80 15.20
N GLY A 2 -12.83 -28.75 14.41
CA GLY A 2 -13.54 -27.47 14.57
C GLY A 2 -12.95 -26.36 13.71
N ASN A 3 -12.55 -26.68 12.48
CA ASN A 3 -11.98 -25.69 11.57
C ASN A 3 -12.78 -25.76 10.25
N HIS A 4 -13.29 -24.62 9.81
CA HIS A 4 -13.97 -24.48 8.53
C HIS A 4 -13.13 -23.55 7.66
N THR A 5 -12.85 -23.98 6.43
CA THR A 5 -12.07 -23.22 5.47
C THR A 5 -12.91 -23.03 4.22
N VAL A 6 -13.01 -21.80 3.78
CA VAL A 6 -13.74 -21.47 2.55
C VAL A 6 -12.83 -21.78 1.37
N THR A 7 -13.26 -22.72 0.52
CA THR A 7 -12.49 -23.21 -0.63
C THR A 7 -12.93 -22.58 -1.96
N GLY A 8 -14.00 -21.78 -1.96
CA GLY A 8 -14.47 -21.06 -3.14
C GLY A 8 -15.66 -20.16 -2.84
N LEU A 9 -15.78 -19.08 -3.62
CA LEU A 9 -16.93 -18.19 -3.64
C LEU A 9 -17.48 -18.11 -5.07
N LYS A 10 -18.81 -18.16 -5.19
CA LYS A 10 -19.53 -17.84 -6.42
C LYS A 10 -20.70 -16.92 -6.06
N SER A 11 -20.95 -15.92 -6.89
CA SER A 11 -22.08 -15.01 -6.77
C SER A 11 -22.57 -14.62 -8.15
N GLU A 12 -23.88 -14.52 -8.32
CA GLU A 12 -24.50 -13.97 -9.53
C GLU A 12 -24.19 -12.46 -9.70
N HIS A 13 -23.83 -11.78 -8.61
CA HIS A 13 -23.40 -10.37 -8.59
C HIS A 13 -21.94 -10.25 -8.12
N SER A 14 -21.04 -11.02 -8.72
CA SER A 14 -19.61 -10.93 -8.41
C SER A 14 -19.00 -9.62 -8.91
N LEU A 15 -18.22 -8.95 -8.06
CA LEU A 15 -17.36 -7.83 -8.46
C LEU A 15 -16.00 -8.29 -8.99
N TYR A 16 -15.68 -9.57 -8.81
CA TYR A 16 -14.48 -10.17 -9.39
C TYR A 16 -14.70 -10.43 -10.88
N SER A 17 -13.83 -9.89 -11.71
CA SER A 17 -13.79 -10.12 -13.16
C SER A 17 -12.54 -10.94 -13.52
N PRO A 18 -12.69 -12.19 -13.99
CA PRO A 18 -11.56 -13.02 -14.40
C PRO A 18 -10.76 -12.41 -15.57
N GLU A 19 -11.44 -11.74 -16.51
CA GLU A 19 -10.82 -11.15 -17.70
C GLU A 19 -9.90 -9.97 -17.38
N LEU A 20 -10.13 -9.28 -16.25
CA LEU A 20 -9.28 -8.20 -15.77
C LEU A 20 -8.16 -8.67 -14.82
N ALA A 21 -8.27 -9.90 -14.31
CA ALA A 21 -7.37 -10.43 -13.28
C ALA A 21 -6.43 -11.52 -13.80
N THR A 22 -6.65 -11.99 -15.04
CA THR A 22 -5.84 -13.03 -15.67
C THR A 22 -4.54 -12.47 -16.24
N TYR A 23 -3.55 -13.36 -16.38
CA TYR A 23 -2.31 -13.08 -17.13
C TYR A 23 -2.25 -13.87 -18.45
N GLU A 24 -3.29 -14.64 -18.75
CA GLU A 24 -3.40 -15.46 -19.95
C GLU A 24 -3.84 -14.63 -21.17
N GLU A 25 -3.87 -15.28 -22.34
CA GLU A 25 -4.44 -14.69 -23.55
C GLU A 25 -5.90 -14.24 -23.30
N GLY A 26 -6.19 -12.97 -23.61
CA GLY A 26 -7.49 -12.35 -23.35
C GLY A 26 -7.54 -11.41 -22.13
N ASP A 27 -6.40 -11.10 -21.51
CA ASP A 27 -6.30 -10.05 -20.49
C ASP A 27 -6.78 -8.69 -21.03
N GLN A 28 -7.72 -8.08 -20.32
CA GLN A 28 -8.31 -6.79 -20.65
C GLN A 28 -7.76 -5.64 -19.81
N PHE A 29 -6.85 -5.89 -18.87
CA PHE A 29 -6.27 -4.83 -18.05
C PHE A 29 -5.28 -3.97 -18.87
N PRO A 30 -5.50 -2.64 -18.97
CA PRO A 30 -4.62 -1.76 -19.74
C PRO A 30 -3.35 -1.43 -18.93
N HIS A 31 -2.34 -2.30 -18.99
CA HIS A 31 -1.08 -2.19 -18.23
C HIS A 31 -0.35 -0.85 -18.41
N GLU A 32 -0.44 -0.23 -19.57
CA GLU A 32 0.16 1.08 -19.86
C GLU A 32 -0.34 2.19 -18.92
N THR A 33 -1.59 2.12 -18.48
CA THR A 33 -2.20 3.12 -17.58
C THR A 33 -1.65 3.00 -16.16
N ALA A 34 -1.19 1.81 -15.76
CA ALA A 34 -0.69 1.55 -14.42
C ALA A 34 0.53 2.42 -14.09
N LEU A 35 1.40 2.68 -15.07
CA LEU A 35 2.56 3.56 -14.88
C LEU A 35 2.14 4.99 -14.50
N GLY A 36 1.13 5.54 -15.16
CA GLY A 36 0.58 6.86 -14.86
C GLY A 36 -0.04 6.91 -13.47
N PHE A 37 -0.85 5.89 -13.15
CA PHE A 37 -1.46 5.72 -11.83
C PHE A 37 -0.41 5.70 -10.72
N ILE A 38 0.59 4.81 -10.81
CA ILE A 38 1.65 4.67 -9.78
C ILE A 38 2.38 6.00 -9.55
N ARG A 39 2.72 6.72 -10.63
CA ARG A 39 3.39 8.01 -10.55
C ARG A 39 2.55 9.04 -9.81
N ILE A 40 1.28 9.20 -10.18
CA ILE A 40 0.39 10.19 -9.57
C ILE A 40 0.11 9.83 -8.10
N HIS A 41 -0.17 8.56 -7.81
CA HIS A 41 -0.42 8.09 -6.45
C HIS A 41 0.79 8.28 -5.52
N GLY A 42 2.01 8.12 -6.02
CA GLY A 42 3.24 8.32 -5.26
C GLY A 42 3.71 9.79 -5.17
N LEU A 43 3.19 10.68 -6.02
CA LEU A 43 3.76 12.02 -6.23
C LEU A 43 3.81 12.87 -4.95
N ALA A 44 2.76 12.82 -4.12
CA ALA A 44 2.70 13.58 -2.88
C ALA A 44 3.80 13.15 -1.88
N GLN A 45 4.01 11.83 -1.73
CA GLN A 45 5.04 11.27 -0.86
C GLN A 45 6.44 11.61 -1.37
N GLN A 46 6.67 11.50 -2.69
CA GLN A 46 7.95 11.90 -3.30
C GLN A 46 8.24 13.39 -3.07
N THR A 47 7.23 14.24 -3.20
CA THR A 47 7.34 15.68 -2.94
C THR A 47 7.71 15.94 -1.47
N GLN A 48 7.01 15.30 -0.53
CA GLN A 48 7.31 15.41 0.90
C GLN A 48 8.74 14.97 1.21
N ALA A 49 9.14 13.78 0.75
CA ALA A 49 10.47 13.23 1.00
C ALA A 49 11.56 14.16 0.45
N ARG A 50 11.38 14.69 -0.77
CA ARG A 50 12.29 15.68 -1.35
C ARG A 50 12.40 16.92 -0.47
N GLN A 51 11.29 17.49 0.00
CA GLN A 51 11.31 18.69 0.84
C GLN A 51 11.95 18.44 2.21
N GLN A 52 11.70 17.29 2.82
CA GLN A 52 12.28 16.91 4.11
C GLN A 52 13.78 16.62 4.02
N LEU A 53 14.24 16.00 2.93
CA LEU A 53 15.66 15.72 2.68
C LEU A 53 16.44 16.99 2.28
N LEU A 54 15.84 17.89 1.49
CA LEU A 54 16.45 19.17 1.09
C LEU A 54 16.62 20.16 2.25
N LYS A 55 15.79 20.06 3.31
CA LYS A 55 15.89 20.91 4.50
C LYS A 55 17.07 20.58 5.42
N GLY A 56 17.88 19.58 5.06
CA GLY A 56 19.30 19.51 5.44
C GLY A 56 19.64 19.84 6.89
N GLU A 57 19.11 19.06 7.84
CA GLU A 57 19.73 18.83 9.14
C GLU A 57 19.44 17.37 9.55
N PRO A 58 20.44 16.50 9.78
CA PRO A 58 20.24 15.23 10.48
C PRO A 58 20.05 15.47 11.99
N SER A 59 19.22 16.44 12.36
CA SER A 59 18.91 16.81 13.74
C SER A 59 17.40 16.73 13.97
N SER A 60 16.93 15.52 14.23
CA SER A 60 16.01 15.19 15.32
C SER A 60 15.41 13.82 15.03
N LYS A 61 15.82 12.88 15.88
CA LYS A 61 15.28 11.55 16.18
C LYS A 61 14.17 11.07 15.21
N PRO A 62 14.35 9.89 14.53
CA PRO A 62 13.29 9.32 13.71
C PRO A 62 12.02 9.26 14.55
N THR A 63 10.93 9.78 13.99
CA THR A 63 9.64 9.93 14.68
C THR A 63 9.35 8.64 15.43
N ARG A 64 9.46 8.70 16.77
CA ARG A 64 9.33 7.56 17.66
C ARG A 64 7.89 7.07 17.58
N ILE A 65 7.63 6.06 16.73
CA ILE A 65 6.38 5.28 16.73
C ILE A 65 6.42 4.26 17.88
N MET A 66 6.80 4.71 19.07
CA MET A 66 6.74 3.92 20.29
C MET A 66 6.30 4.83 21.44
N PRO A 67 5.32 4.43 22.26
CA PRO A 67 4.90 5.25 23.38
C PRO A 67 6.08 5.48 24.35
N PRO A 68 6.09 6.60 25.10
CA PRO A 68 7.15 6.89 26.05
C PRO A 68 7.14 5.83 27.17
N SER A 69 8.29 5.19 27.42
CA SER A 69 8.45 4.37 28.63
C SER A 69 8.49 5.31 29.82
N GLN A 70 7.53 5.14 30.71
CA GLN A 70 7.50 5.80 32.01
C GLN A 70 8.76 5.39 32.79
N SER A 71 9.66 6.34 33.07
CA SER A 71 10.66 6.17 34.12
C SER A 71 11.22 7.53 34.53
N ASP A 72 10.46 8.23 35.36
CA ASP A 72 11.02 9.24 36.26
C ASP A 72 10.43 8.97 37.66
N LYS A 73 11.18 8.20 38.44
CA LYS A 73 11.04 8.08 39.90
C LYS A 73 12.44 7.83 40.46
N SER A 74 13.03 8.86 41.03
CA SER A 74 13.95 8.80 42.16
C SER A 74 13.97 10.16 42.85
#